data_AF-A0A2D3USD0-F1
#
_entry.id   AF-A0A2D3USD0-F1
#
_cell.length_a   1.000
_cell.length_b   1.000
_cell.length_c   1.000
_cell.angle_alpha   90.00
_cell.angle_beta   90.00
_cell.angle_gamma   90.00
#
_symmetry.space_group_name_H-M   'P 1'
#
loop_
_entity.id
_entity.type
_entity.pdbx_description
1 polymer ?
#
loop_
_entity_poly.entity_id
_entity_poly.type
_entity_poly.pdbx_seq_one_letter_code
_entity_poly.pdbx_strand_id
1 'polypeptide(L)'
;MIPRAIFARALRQKAAPKRAIQTLTRPTRIVPSSTRSASRVPHQTARWLSSKSLADEKIEEITELYATAQDEFEIAMEETEKVSVYAEEDRKAAREELTRVQEAYKAAVEGPDQQLAEEVKRRVGHRIRELENGVSAMEELAQNQD
;
A
#
# COMPACT_ATOMS: atom_id res chain seq x y z
N MET A 1 -13.89 -42.47 44.23
CA MET A 1 -13.92 -41.18 44.96
C MET A 1 -12.49 -40.81 45.32
N ILE A 2 -11.87 -39.89 44.57
CA ILE A 2 -10.49 -39.42 44.78
C ILE A 2 -10.53 -37.88 44.74
N PRO A 3 -10.00 -37.17 45.76
CA PRO A 3 -10.27 -35.74 45.98
C PRO A 3 -9.37 -34.79 45.17
N ARG A 4 -9.96 -33.63 44.84
CA ARG A 4 -9.34 -32.45 44.20
C ARG A 4 -8.35 -31.80 45.17
N ALA A 5 -7.09 -31.66 44.77
CA ALA A 5 -6.10 -30.83 45.47
C ALA A 5 -6.13 -29.40 44.90
N ILE A 6 -6.45 -28.44 45.77
CA ILE A 6 -6.51 -27.00 45.49
C ILE A 6 -5.11 -26.42 45.70
N PHE A 7 -4.48 -25.91 44.65
CA PHE A 7 -3.23 -25.15 44.75
C PHE A 7 -3.53 -23.69 45.14
N ALA A 8 -3.34 -23.36 46.42
CA ALA A 8 -3.26 -21.99 46.89
C ALA A 8 -1.81 -21.48 46.69
N ARG A 9 -1.62 -20.44 45.87
CA ARG A 9 -0.32 -19.75 45.75
C ARG A 9 -0.46 -18.32 46.22
N ALA A 10 0.13 -18.06 47.38
CA ALA A 10 0.10 -16.80 48.12
C ALA A 10 0.77 -15.64 47.36
N LEU A 11 0.12 -14.48 47.40
CA LEU A 11 0.64 -13.19 46.91
C LEU A 11 1.67 -12.64 47.89
N ARG A 12 2.91 -12.47 47.42
CA ARG A 12 4.01 -11.88 48.17
C ARG A 12 3.98 -10.36 48.05
N GLN A 13 3.58 -9.68 49.13
CA GLN A 13 3.74 -8.24 49.28
C GLN A 13 5.22 -7.88 49.39
N LYS A 14 5.68 -6.86 48.65
CA LYS A 14 6.98 -6.22 48.86
C LYS A 14 6.74 -4.75 49.21
N ALA A 15 7.16 -4.38 50.42
CA ALA A 15 7.14 -3.03 50.94
C ALA A 15 8.15 -2.14 50.22
N ALA A 16 7.75 -0.91 49.88
CA ALA A 16 8.60 0.12 49.29
C ALA A 16 9.37 0.91 50.37
N PRO A 17 10.65 1.26 50.15
CA PRO A 17 11.43 2.04 51.11
C PRO A 17 11.13 3.54 51.04
N LYS A 18 10.97 4.16 52.22
CA LYS A 18 10.90 5.61 52.41
C LYS A 18 12.28 6.23 52.10
N ARG A 19 12.34 7.21 51.20
CA ARG A 19 13.51 8.10 51.04
C ARG A 19 13.08 9.55 51.16
N ALA A 20 13.85 10.26 51.97
CA ALA A 20 13.63 11.60 52.47
C ALA A 20 13.71 12.67 51.38
N ILE A 21 12.82 13.65 51.46
CA ILE A 21 12.85 14.88 50.66
C ILE A 21 13.87 15.80 51.31
N GLN A 22 15.02 16.00 50.65
CA GLN A 22 15.95 17.07 50.99
C GLN A 22 15.68 18.26 50.06
N THR A 23 15.18 19.34 50.65
CA THR A 23 15.07 20.65 50.03
C THR A 23 16.46 21.27 49.93
N LEU A 24 17.02 21.35 48.72
CA LEU A 24 18.17 22.22 48.45
C LEU A 24 17.76 23.29 47.43
N THR A 25 17.53 24.49 47.97
CA THR A 25 17.48 25.75 47.24
C THR A 25 18.80 25.98 46.53
N ARG A 26 18.79 26.10 45.20
CA ARG A 26 19.96 26.50 44.40
C ARG A 26 19.61 27.75 43.58
N PRO A 27 20.45 28.81 43.62
CA PRO A 27 20.14 30.09 43.00
C PRO A 27 20.09 30.03 41.47
N THR A 28 19.16 30.80 40.93
CA THR A 28 18.91 31.06 39.51
C THR A 28 20.14 31.66 38.84
N ARG A 29 20.70 30.93 37.86
CA ARG A 29 21.66 31.47 36.91
C ARG A 29 20.87 31.93 35.68
N ILE A 30 20.67 33.23 35.54
CA ILE A 30 20.10 33.83 34.33
C ILE A 30 21.18 33.70 33.25
N VAL A 31 21.03 32.71 32.37
CA VAL A 31 21.73 32.67 31.10
C VAL A 31 20.90 33.44 30.08
N PRO A 32 21.51 34.28 29.20
CA PRO A 32 20.77 34.88 28.10
C PRO A 32 20.23 33.76 27.20
N SER A 33 18.90 33.66 27.15
CA SER A 33 18.18 32.83 26.20
C SER A 33 18.54 33.30 24.78
N SER A 34 19.43 32.57 24.12
CA SER A 34 19.57 32.69 22.67
C SER A 34 18.35 32.01 22.08
N THR A 35 17.32 32.80 21.78
CA THR A 35 16.21 32.39 20.92
C THR A 35 16.73 32.28 19.49
N ARG A 36 17.56 31.27 19.23
CA ARG A 36 17.72 30.74 17.88
C ARG A 36 16.48 29.92 17.58
N SER A 37 15.43 30.65 17.18
CA SER A 37 14.31 30.10 16.43
C SER A 37 14.88 29.59 15.10
N ALA A 38 15.33 28.34 15.11
CA ALA A 38 15.58 27.58 13.90
C ALA A 38 14.48 26.54 13.85
N SER A 39 13.34 26.91 13.28
CA SER A 39 12.33 25.99 12.76
C SER A 39 12.91 25.25 11.55
N ARG A 40 14.01 24.52 11.75
CA ARG A 40 14.50 23.58 10.74
C ARG A 40 13.64 22.34 10.90
N VAL A 41 12.46 22.40 10.30
CA VAL A 41 11.66 21.21 10.03
C VAL A 41 12.61 20.21 9.36
N PRO A 42 12.72 18.97 9.85
CA PRO A 42 13.52 17.96 9.18
C PRO A 42 13.14 17.92 7.70
N HIS A 43 14.12 17.98 6.81
CA HIS A 43 13.87 17.85 5.37
C HIS A 43 13.07 16.57 5.03
N GLN A 44 13.11 15.56 5.92
CA GLN A 44 12.31 14.35 5.83
C GLN A 44 10.80 14.60 6.00
N THR A 45 10.39 15.50 6.88
CA THR A 45 8.96 15.83 7.10
C THR A 45 8.46 16.86 6.10
N ALA A 46 9.32 17.76 5.62
CA ALA A 46 8.96 18.70 4.55
C ALA A 46 8.70 17.98 3.21
N ARG A 47 9.39 16.85 2.96
CA ARG A 47 9.18 15.99 1.78
C ARG A 47 7.84 15.25 1.79
N TRP A 48 7.24 15.04 2.97
CA TRP A 48 5.95 14.35 3.14
C TRP A 48 4.73 15.24 2.91
N LEU A 49 4.91 16.56 2.95
CA LEU A 49 3.82 17.55 2.90
C LEU A 49 3.83 18.39 1.62
N SER A 50 4.87 18.27 0.79
CA SER A 50 5.00 19.05 -0.44
C SER A 50 4.66 18.17 -1.63
N SER A 51 3.43 18.32 -2.12
CA SER A 51 2.92 17.79 -3.41
C SER A 51 2.91 16.26 -3.54
N LYS A 52 1.80 15.69 -4.04
CA LYS A 52 1.73 14.29 -4.49
C LYS A 52 3.02 13.98 -5.27
N SER A 53 3.77 12.94 -4.89
CA SER A 53 4.98 12.62 -5.65
C SER A 53 4.57 12.20 -7.07
N LEU A 54 5.38 12.47 -8.09
CA LEU A 54 5.10 12.05 -9.46
C LEU A 54 4.81 10.54 -9.53
N ALA A 55 5.49 9.75 -8.68
CA ALA A 55 5.20 8.33 -8.51
C ALA A 55 3.76 8.07 -8.03
N ASP A 56 3.29 8.80 -7.01
CA ASP A 56 1.91 8.64 -6.51
C ASP A 56 0.87 9.03 -7.57
N GLU A 57 1.12 10.07 -8.37
CA GLU A 57 0.24 10.45 -9.49
C GLU A 57 0.15 9.34 -10.54
N LYS A 58 1.30 8.78 -10.95
CA LYS A 58 1.34 7.68 -11.91
C LYS A 58 0.71 6.40 -11.37
N ILE A 59 0.89 6.13 -10.08
CA ILE A 59 0.27 4.97 -9.42
C ILE A 59 -1.25 5.12 -9.38
N GLU A 60 -1.77 6.33 -9.11
CA GLU A 60 -3.21 6.61 -9.13
C GLU A 60 -3.78 6.41 -10.53
N GLU A 61 -3.17 7.00 -11.56
CA GLU A 61 -3.55 6.84 -12.97
C GLU A 61 -3.60 5.35 -13.39
N ILE A 62 -2.54 4.59 -13.09
CA ILE A 62 -2.49 3.16 -13.40
C ILE A 62 -3.56 2.38 -12.63
N THR A 63 -3.84 2.77 -11.37
CA THR A 63 -4.83 2.07 -10.55
C THR A 63 -6.26 2.34 -11.04
N GLU A 64 -6.55 3.55 -11.53
CA GLU A 64 -7.82 3.88 -12.17
C GLU A 64 -8.02 3.08 -13.46
N LEU A 65 -7.02 3.07 -14.36
CA LEU A 65 -7.06 2.25 -15.58
C LEU A 65 -7.21 0.77 -15.27
N TYR A 66 -6.53 0.28 -14.24
CA TYR A 66 -6.63 -1.12 -13.80
C TYR A 66 -8.04 -1.46 -13.32
N ALA A 67 -8.71 -0.57 -12.59
CA ALA A 67 -10.09 -0.80 -12.14
C ALA A 67 -11.04 -0.96 -13.33
N THR A 68 -10.95 -0.07 -14.32
CA THR A 68 -11.73 -0.18 -15.55
C THR A 68 -11.42 -1.48 -16.30
N ALA A 69 -10.13 -1.81 -16.46
CA ALA A 69 -9.73 -3.04 -17.15
C ALA A 69 -10.18 -4.31 -16.42
N GLN A 70 -10.25 -4.27 -15.08
CA GLN A 70 -10.78 -5.36 -14.28
C GLN A 70 -12.28 -5.53 -14.47
N ASP A 71 -13.06 -4.45 -14.47
CA ASP A 71 -14.50 -4.50 -14.69
C ASP A 71 -14.83 -5.10 -16.07
N GLU A 72 -14.15 -4.64 -17.12
CA GLU A 72 -14.32 -5.18 -18.48
C GLU A 72 -13.88 -6.65 -18.59
N PHE A 73 -12.82 -7.04 -17.89
CA PHE A 73 -12.40 -8.43 -17.82
C PHE A 73 -13.45 -9.32 -17.14
N GLU A 74 -14.07 -8.85 -16.05
CA GLU A 74 -15.13 -9.58 -15.36
C GLU A 74 -16.37 -9.77 -16.25
N ILE A 75 -16.76 -8.73 -17.00
CA ILE A 75 -17.83 -8.81 -18.01
C ILE A 75 -17.46 -9.83 -19.10
N ALA A 76 -16.26 -9.72 -19.66
CA ALA A 76 -15.80 -10.60 -20.73
C ALA A 76 -15.74 -12.08 -20.30
N MET A 77 -15.33 -12.35 -19.06
CA MET A 77 -15.33 -13.69 -18.47
C MET A 77 -16.75 -14.23 -18.33
N GLU A 78 -17.67 -13.45 -17.76
CA GLU A 78 -19.05 -13.86 -17.58
C GLU A 78 -19.73 -14.18 -18.93
N GLU A 79 -19.50 -13.35 -19.95
CA GLU A 79 -20.10 -13.54 -21.27
C GLU A 79 -19.45 -14.70 -22.06
N THR A 80 -18.16 -14.93 -21.87
CA THR A 80 -17.47 -16.11 -22.41
C THR A 80 -17.99 -17.40 -21.76
N GLU A 81 -18.20 -17.42 -20.43
CA GLU A 81 -18.79 -18.58 -19.75
C GLU A 81 -20.22 -18.88 -20.21
N LYS A 82 -20.99 -17.86 -20.55
CA LYS A 82 -22.35 -17.99 -21.10
C LYS A 82 -22.39 -18.37 -22.58
N VAL A 83 -21.25 -18.36 -23.27
CA VAL A 83 -21.19 -18.54 -24.74
C VAL A 83 -22.15 -17.59 -25.44
N SER A 84 -22.14 -16.31 -25.02
CA SER A 84 -23.02 -15.31 -25.59
C SER A 84 -22.47 -14.76 -26.91
N VAL A 85 -23.33 -14.11 -27.69
CA VAL A 85 -22.93 -13.44 -28.95
C VAL A 85 -22.06 -12.20 -28.68
N TYR A 86 -22.13 -11.64 -27.47
CA TYR A 86 -21.36 -10.44 -27.07
C TYR A 86 -19.95 -10.79 -26.59
N ALA A 87 -19.70 -12.05 -26.25
CA ALA A 87 -18.44 -12.50 -25.66
C ALA A 87 -17.19 -12.10 -26.48
N GLU A 88 -17.26 -12.07 -27.82
CA GLU A 88 -16.14 -11.63 -28.64
C GLU A 88 -15.82 -10.14 -28.47
N GLU A 89 -16.85 -9.29 -28.47
CA GLU A 89 -16.71 -7.85 -28.32
C GLU A 89 -16.22 -7.49 -26.91
N ASP A 90 -16.73 -8.18 -25.88
CA ASP A 90 -16.33 -7.95 -24.49
C ASP A 90 -14.88 -8.39 -24.23
N ARG A 91 -14.46 -9.55 -24.76
CA ARG A 91 -13.04 -9.97 -24.70
C ARG A 91 -12.11 -8.96 -25.36
N LYS A 92 -12.56 -8.36 -26.47
CA LYS A 92 -11.81 -7.31 -27.15
C LYS A 92 -11.73 -6.04 -26.28
N ALA A 93 -12.82 -5.63 -25.63
CA ALA A 93 -12.82 -4.49 -24.71
C ALA A 93 -11.83 -4.71 -23.55
N ALA A 94 -11.84 -5.89 -22.92
CA ALA A 94 -10.88 -6.24 -21.87
C ALA A 94 -9.41 -6.18 -22.36
N ARG A 95 -9.13 -6.65 -23.58
CA ARG A 95 -7.80 -6.56 -24.23
C ARG A 95 -7.37 -5.11 -24.49
N GLU A 96 -8.29 -4.27 -24.95
CA GLU A 96 -8.01 -2.85 -25.21
C GLU A 96 -7.71 -2.09 -23.91
N GLU A 97 -8.50 -2.28 -22.85
CA GLU A 97 -8.24 -1.62 -21.56
C GLU A 97 -6.96 -2.14 -20.89
N LEU A 98 -6.68 -3.44 -20.97
CA LEU A 98 -5.39 -3.99 -20.51
C LEU A 98 -4.22 -3.34 -21.25
N THR A 99 -4.35 -3.09 -22.56
CA THR A 99 -3.32 -2.40 -23.34
C THR A 99 -3.06 -0.99 -22.79
N ARG A 100 -4.11 -0.25 -22.42
CA ARG A 100 -3.96 1.08 -21.80
C ARG A 100 -3.23 1.02 -20.45
N VAL A 101 -3.54 0.02 -19.63
CA VAL A 101 -2.82 -0.22 -18.36
C VAL A 101 -1.34 -0.50 -18.62
N GLN A 102 -1.02 -1.35 -19.60
CA GLN A 102 0.35 -1.67 -19.98
C GLN A 102 1.11 -0.46 -20.50
N GLU A 103 0.49 0.37 -21.34
CA GLU A 103 1.10 1.59 -21.87
C GLU A 103 1.42 2.59 -20.75
N ALA A 104 0.47 2.85 -19.85
CA ALA A 104 0.68 3.72 -18.70
C ALA A 104 1.80 3.19 -17.78
N TYR A 105 1.81 1.88 -17.53
CA TYR A 105 2.84 1.23 -16.73
C TYR A 105 4.23 1.30 -17.37
N LYS A 106 4.34 0.97 -18.67
CA LYS A 106 5.60 1.06 -19.42
C LYS A 106 6.12 2.49 -19.46
N ALA A 107 5.26 3.46 -19.72
CA ALA A 107 5.63 4.87 -19.71
C ALA A 107 6.19 5.32 -18.36
N ALA A 108 5.64 4.83 -17.25
CA ALA A 108 6.14 5.12 -15.91
C ALA A 108 7.46 4.39 -15.59
N VAL A 109 7.64 3.16 -16.09
CA VAL A 109 8.77 2.30 -15.77
C VAL A 109 10.01 2.54 -16.63
N GLU A 110 9.83 2.87 -17.90
CA GLU A 110 10.91 3.11 -18.87
C GLU A 110 11.38 4.57 -18.87
N GLY A 111 10.79 5.40 -18.02
CA GLY A 111 11.19 6.79 -17.83
C GLY A 111 12.61 6.95 -17.26
N PRO A 112 13.19 8.15 -17.34
CA PRO A 112 14.55 8.41 -16.86
C PRO A 112 14.69 8.39 -15.33
N ASP A 113 13.58 8.50 -14.60
CA ASP A 113 13.59 8.51 -13.14
C ASP A 113 13.45 7.09 -12.56
N GLN A 114 14.60 6.52 -12.19
CA GLN A 114 14.69 5.18 -11.64
C GLN A 114 13.93 5.02 -10.30
N GLN A 115 13.86 6.07 -9.47
CA GLN A 115 13.16 5.98 -8.17
C GLN A 115 11.64 5.88 -8.38
N LEU A 116 11.13 6.62 -9.37
CA LEU A 116 9.75 6.51 -9.79
C LEU A 116 9.45 5.11 -10.34
N ALA A 117 10.29 4.62 -11.25
CA ALA A 117 10.11 3.32 -11.88
C ALA A 117 10.09 2.18 -10.84
N GLU A 118 10.96 2.23 -9.84
CA GLU A 118 11.01 1.24 -8.75
C GLU A 118 9.75 1.28 -7.89
N GLU A 119 9.25 2.47 -7.55
CA GLU A 119 8.05 2.59 -6.72
C GLU A 119 6.79 2.12 -7.45
N VAL A 120 6.65 2.46 -8.74
CA VAL A 120 5.57 1.96 -9.60
C VAL A 120 5.65 0.44 -9.72
N LYS A 121 6.82 -0.12 -10.04
CA LYS A 121 7.02 -1.59 -10.10
C LYS A 121 6.58 -2.28 -8.82
N ARG A 122 6.97 -1.73 -7.68
CA ARG A 122 6.70 -2.31 -6.36
C ARG A 122 5.21 -2.29 -6.01
N ARG A 123 4.47 -1.23 -6.36
CA ARG A 123 3.06 -1.07 -5.96
C ARG A 123 2.05 -1.69 -6.92
N VAL A 124 2.27 -1.61 -8.24
CA VAL A 124 1.28 -2.03 -9.25
C VAL A 124 1.75 -3.19 -10.12
N GLY A 125 3.06 -3.46 -10.19
CA GLY A 125 3.61 -4.42 -11.14
C GLY A 125 3.13 -5.87 -10.97
N HIS A 126 2.80 -6.31 -9.75
CA HIS A 126 2.24 -7.64 -9.55
C HIS A 126 0.82 -7.75 -10.08
N ARG A 127 -0.05 -6.80 -9.70
CA ARG A 127 -1.47 -6.75 -10.10
C ARG A 127 -1.63 -6.74 -11.62
N ILE A 128 -0.80 -5.97 -12.33
CA ILE A 128 -0.83 -5.91 -13.80
C ILE A 128 -0.54 -7.29 -14.40
N ARG A 129 0.46 -8.02 -13.88
CA ARG A 129 0.78 -9.38 -14.37
C ARG A 129 -0.34 -10.38 -14.08
N GLU A 130 -1.04 -10.23 -12.96
CA GLU A 130 -2.21 -11.07 -12.64
C GLU A 130 -3.32 -10.84 -13.67
N LEU A 131 -3.61 -9.58 -14.02
CA LEU A 131 -4.59 -9.24 -15.05
C LEU A 131 -4.15 -9.71 -16.45
N GLU A 132 -2.88 -9.55 -16.81
CA GLU A 132 -2.32 -10.06 -18.08
C GLU A 132 -2.51 -11.57 -18.22
N ASN A 133 -2.17 -12.32 -17.17
CA ASN A 133 -2.35 -13.77 -17.15
C ASN A 133 -3.84 -14.16 -17.19
N GLY A 134 -4.70 -13.39 -16.50
CA GLY A 134 -6.15 -13.59 -16.51
C GLY A 134 -6.75 -13.43 -17.90
N VAL A 135 -6.42 -12.32 -18.58
CA VAL A 135 -6.88 -12.05 -19.95
C VAL A 135 -6.36 -13.12 -20.92
N SER A 136 -5.08 -13.51 -20.82
CA SER A 136 -4.52 -14.57 -21.66
C SER A 136 -5.24 -15.91 -21.45
N ALA A 137 -5.51 -16.28 -20.20
CA ALA A 137 -6.22 -17.51 -19.87
C ALA A 137 -7.67 -17.50 -20.39
N MET A 138 -8.36 -16.36 -20.28
CA MET A 138 -9.71 -16.17 -20.82
C MET A 138 -9.76 -16.41 -22.33
N GLU A 139 -8.76 -15.92 -23.06
CA GLU A 139 -8.71 -16.08 -24.51
C GLU A 139 -8.36 -17.49 -24.94
N GLU A 140 -7.49 -18.17 -24.19
CA GLU A 140 -7.26 -19.60 -24.37
C GLU A 140 -8.56 -20.39 -24.13
N LEU A 141 -9.35 -20.03 -23.11
CA LEU A 141 -10.66 -20.66 -22.88
C LEU A 141 -11.61 -20.42 -24.05
N ALA A 142 -11.69 -19.19 -24.56
CA ALA A 142 -12.55 -18.86 -25.70
C ALA A 142 -12.17 -19.64 -26.96
N GLN A 143 -10.87 -19.75 -27.28
CA GLN A 143 -10.39 -20.53 -28.43
C GLN A 143 -10.74 -22.03 -28.35
N ASN A 144 -10.95 -22.56 -27.15
CA ASN A 144 -11.35 -23.95 -26.94
C ASN A 144 -12.87 -24.16 -26.97
N GLN A 145 -13.67 -23.08 -27.00
CA GLN A 145 -15.13 -23.12 -27.03
C GLN A 145 -15.72 -22.95 -28.45
N ASP A 146 -14.94 -22.39 -29.39
CA ASP A 146 -15.26 -22.32 -30.82
C ASP A 146 -15.09 -23.68 -31.53
#